data_AF-A0A195FA14-F1
#
_entry.id   AF-A0A195FA14-F1
#
_cell.length_a   1.000
_cell.length_b   1.000
_cell.length_c   1.000
_cell.angle_alpha   90.00
_cell.angle_beta   90.00
_cell.angle_gamma   90.00
#
_symmetry.space_group_name_H-M   'P 1'
#
loop_
_entity.id
_entity.type
_entity.pdbx_description
1 polymer ?
#
loop_
_entity_poly.entity_id
_entity_poly.type
_entity_poly.pdbx_seq_one_letter_code
_entity_poly.pdbx_strand_id
1 'polypeptide(L)'
;MIVSGLPPVLRKAVHLAQSFSRCRVTRDIWKSDQCRTFSKMPEQIDSNGNKKPRPKTERIPKITLLSLDNSTTVTVLEMAQRLAKRRNLTLIKVSDFESKTQRPLYKLVNNTNILKETKEDTQDIDKAAQKSSKGAKLFYISAKITEHDLGTKTKSIMKLLKKGHKVKVAITMDGADGGVRVQRVIEDVARNDGSIKQMPSKKNVILLLITPSHNEDVSVNKDETDNSNIANNERGT
;
A
#
# COMPACT_ATOMS: atom_id res chain seq x y z
N MET A 1 11.40 -75.32 31.61
CA MET A 1 12.86 -75.31 31.83
C MET A 1 13.26 -73.94 32.36
N ILE A 2 13.65 -73.86 33.63
CA ILE A 2 14.05 -72.61 34.28
C ILE A 2 15.56 -72.49 34.12
N VAL A 3 16.02 -71.54 33.31
CA VAL A 3 17.45 -71.21 33.21
C VAL A 3 17.82 -70.38 34.45
N SER A 4 18.46 -71.05 35.41
CA SER A 4 19.03 -70.47 36.62
C SER A 4 20.38 -69.85 36.31
N GLY A 5 20.47 -68.51 36.28
CA GLY A 5 21.76 -67.83 36.10
C GLY A 5 21.73 -66.33 35.89
N LEU A 6 20.87 -65.57 36.61
CA LEU A 6 20.90 -64.10 36.57
C LEU A 6 20.68 -63.51 37.98
N PRO A 7 21.53 -62.54 38.41
CA PRO A 7 21.44 -61.92 39.73
C PRO A 7 20.12 -61.15 39.94
N PRO A 8 19.62 -61.10 41.20
CA PRO A 8 18.26 -60.66 41.52
C PRO A 8 17.92 -59.20 41.17
N VAL A 9 18.92 -58.36 40.89
CA VAL A 9 18.74 -56.92 40.59
C VAL A 9 18.20 -56.68 39.17
N LEU A 10 18.34 -57.65 38.25
CA LEU A 10 17.84 -57.55 36.88
C LEU A 10 16.43 -58.14 36.66
N ARG A 11 15.82 -58.78 37.66
CA ARG A 11 14.45 -59.32 37.55
C ARG A 11 13.36 -58.25 37.51
N LYS A 12 13.66 -57.02 37.96
CA LYS A 12 12.72 -55.88 37.89
C LYS A 12 12.67 -55.19 36.52
N ALA A 13 13.58 -55.51 35.60
CA ALA A 13 13.62 -54.90 34.26
C ALA A 13 12.97 -55.76 33.16
N VAL A 14 12.64 -57.04 33.42
CA VAL A 14 12.05 -57.93 32.41
C VAL A 14 10.52 -57.94 32.44
N HIS A 15 9.89 -57.41 33.49
CA HIS A 15 8.42 -57.33 33.57
C HIS A 15 7.79 -56.01 33.06
N LEU A 16 8.58 -55.02 32.62
CA LEU A 16 8.04 -53.76 32.07
C LEU A 16 7.95 -53.75 30.52
N ALA A 17 8.33 -54.83 29.86
CA ALA A 17 8.36 -54.91 28.39
C ALA A 17 7.39 -55.96 27.82
N GLN A 18 6.35 -56.34 28.57
CA GLN A 18 5.37 -57.35 28.16
C GLN A 18 3.91 -56.90 28.29
N SER A 19 3.66 -55.61 28.13
CA SER A 19 2.30 -55.03 28.07
C SER A 19 2.15 -53.95 27.00
N PHE A 20 2.82 -54.11 25.86
CA PHE A 20 2.76 -53.16 24.72
C PHE A 20 2.06 -53.72 23.47
N SER A 21 1.30 -54.81 23.59
CA SER A 21 0.59 -55.40 22.45
C SER A 21 -0.77 -55.98 22.83
N ARG A 22 -1.67 -55.13 23.34
CA ARG A 22 -3.11 -55.44 23.34
C ARG A 22 -4.04 -54.23 23.48
N CYS A 23 -3.72 -53.11 22.85
CA CYS A 23 -4.77 -52.16 22.46
C CYS A 23 -5.45 -52.73 21.20
N ARG A 24 -6.39 -53.66 21.41
CA ARG A 24 -7.38 -53.98 20.39
C ARG A 24 -8.22 -52.72 20.20
N VAL A 25 -7.99 -52.02 19.09
CA VAL A 25 -8.96 -51.07 18.56
C VAL A 25 -10.14 -51.90 18.06
N THR A 26 -11.09 -52.21 18.96
CA THR A 26 -12.40 -52.69 18.54
C THR A 26 -13.10 -51.51 17.88
N ARG A 27 -13.25 -51.61 16.55
CA ARG A 27 -14.21 -50.83 15.78
C ARG A 27 -15.60 -51.25 16.24
N ASP A 28 -16.13 -50.56 17.24
CA ASP A 28 -17.57 -50.60 17.51
C ASP A 28 -18.24 -49.54 16.63
N ILE A 29 -18.31 -49.87 15.34
CA ILE A 29 -19.23 -49.26 14.38
C ILE A 29 -20.55 -50.02 14.52
N TRP A 30 -21.41 -49.65 15.46
CA TRP A 30 -22.85 -49.91 15.33
C TRP A 30 -23.68 -49.19 16.40
N LYS A 31 -24.58 -48.32 15.91
CA LYS A 31 -25.83 -47.88 16.55
C LYS A 31 -25.72 -47.13 17.88
N SER A 32 -25.50 -45.84 17.75
CA SER A 32 -26.22 -44.87 18.59
C SER A 32 -26.80 -43.77 17.71
N ASP A 33 -27.71 -44.16 16.80
CA ASP A 33 -28.77 -43.27 16.31
C ASP A 33 -29.74 -43.01 17.48
N GLN A 34 -29.25 -42.38 18.54
CA GLN A 34 -30.12 -41.48 19.27
C GLN A 34 -30.15 -40.22 18.42
N CYS A 35 -31.12 -40.21 17.50
CA CYS A 35 -31.72 -38.98 17.04
C CYS A 35 -31.98 -38.15 18.29
N ARG A 36 -31.13 -37.14 18.56
CA ARG A 36 -31.51 -36.02 19.40
C ARG A 36 -32.71 -35.42 18.69
N THR A 37 -33.90 -35.85 19.07
CA THR A 37 -35.11 -35.09 18.85
C THR A 37 -34.77 -33.69 19.35
N PHE A 38 -34.70 -32.73 18.43
CA PHE A 38 -34.63 -31.34 18.79
C PHE A 38 -35.79 -31.10 19.75
N SER A 39 -35.50 -30.95 21.04
CA SER A 39 -36.50 -30.56 22.01
C SER A 39 -37.02 -29.22 21.49
N LYS A 40 -38.23 -29.21 20.93
CA LYS A 40 -38.95 -27.97 20.67
C LYS A 40 -39.05 -27.32 22.05
N MET A 41 -38.23 -26.30 22.29
CA MET A 41 -38.42 -25.42 23.43
C MET A 41 -39.87 -24.97 23.41
N PRO A 42 -40.63 -25.13 24.51
CA PRO A 42 -42.03 -24.73 24.54
C PRO A 42 -42.10 -23.24 24.17
N GLU A 43 -42.96 -22.91 23.19
CA GLU A 43 -43.24 -21.52 22.85
C GLU A 43 -43.77 -20.83 24.11
N GLN A 44 -43.02 -19.85 24.61
CA GLN A 44 -43.48 -19.04 25.74
C GLN A 44 -44.59 -18.12 25.24
N ILE A 45 -45.82 -18.52 25.59
CA ILE A 45 -47.03 -17.73 25.40
C ILE A 45 -47.11 -16.75 26.57
N ASP A 46 -47.38 -15.48 26.29
CA ASP A 46 -47.71 -14.47 27.30
C ASP A 46 -49.20 -14.56 27.69
N SER A 47 -49.59 -13.96 28.83
CA SER A 47 -50.95 -14.08 29.40
C SER A 47 -52.10 -13.61 28.48
N ASN A 48 -51.78 -13.02 27.32
CA ASN A 48 -52.72 -12.54 26.30
C ASN A 48 -52.71 -13.37 25.00
N GLY A 49 -52.07 -14.55 24.98
CA GLY A 49 -52.16 -15.50 23.86
C GLY A 49 -51.34 -15.16 22.61
N ASN A 50 -50.39 -14.21 22.70
CA ASN A 50 -49.55 -13.83 21.57
C ASN A 50 -48.22 -14.59 21.59
N LYS A 51 -47.74 -14.98 20.40
CA LYS A 51 -46.44 -15.65 20.26
C LYS A 51 -45.32 -14.62 20.45
N LYS A 52 -44.52 -14.76 21.51
CA LYS A 52 -43.32 -13.93 21.68
C LYS A 52 -42.38 -14.10 20.48
N PRO A 53 -41.95 -13.01 19.80
CA PRO A 53 -41.02 -13.12 18.69
C PRO A 53 -39.68 -13.67 19.19
N ARG A 54 -39.16 -14.71 18.53
CA ARG A 54 -37.87 -15.30 18.88
C ARG A 54 -36.77 -14.22 18.78
N PRO A 55 -35.80 -14.18 19.70
CA PRO A 55 -34.67 -13.26 19.61
C PRO A 55 -33.98 -13.44 18.26
N LYS A 56 -33.79 -12.34 17.53
CA LYS A 56 -33.08 -12.36 16.24
C LYS A 56 -31.60 -12.65 16.53
N THR A 57 -31.08 -13.79 16.09
CA THR A 57 -29.65 -14.08 16.17
C THR A 57 -28.87 -13.06 15.36
N GLU A 58 -27.86 -12.43 15.97
CA GLU A 58 -26.98 -11.50 15.28
C GLU A 58 -26.22 -12.19 14.15
N ARG A 59 -26.13 -11.53 13.00
CA ARG A 59 -25.40 -12.06 11.84
C ARG A 59 -23.91 -11.86 12.03
N ILE A 60 -23.19 -12.94 12.30
CA ILE A 60 -21.73 -12.90 12.43
C ILE A 60 -21.12 -12.62 11.04
N PRO A 61 -20.30 -11.55 10.89
CA PRO A 61 -19.69 -11.21 9.62
C PRO A 61 -18.64 -12.26 9.22
N LYS A 62 -18.68 -12.67 7.96
CA LYS A 62 -17.77 -13.65 7.37
C LYS A 62 -16.79 -12.94 6.45
N ILE A 63 -15.55 -13.43 6.41
CA ILE A 63 -14.45 -12.91 5.61
C ILE A 63 -13.97 -13.94 4.61
N THR A 64 -13.29 -13.48 3.57
CA THR A 64 -12.52 -14.34 2.67
C THR A 64 -11.07 -14.38 3.15
N LEU A 65 -10.55 -15.58 3.38
CA LEU A 65 -9.19 -15.83 3.87
C LEU A 65 -8.36 -16.49 2.78
N LEU A 66 -7.25 -15.84 2.41
CA LEU A 66 -6.21 -16.36 1.55
C LEU A 66 -5.10 -16.99 2.39
N SER A 67 -4.86 -18.28 2.19
CA SER A 67 -3.78 -19.02 2.84
C SER A 67 -2.43 -18.83 2.13
N LEU A 68 -1.34 -19.32 2.72
CA LEU A 68 -0.01 -19.27 2.12
C LEU A 68 0.07 -20.02 0.78
N ASP A 69 -0.71 -21.09 0.64
CA ASP A 69 -0.83 -21.90 -0.59
C ASP A 69 -1.72 -21.24 -1.66
N ASN A 70 -2.05 -19.95 -1.50
CA ASN A 70 -3.02 -19.20 -2.32
C ASN A 70 -4.43 -19.79 -2.35
N SER A 71 -4.77 -20.65 -1.39
CA SER A 71 -6.11 -21.22 -1.27
C SER A 71 -7.07 -20.26 -0.57
N THR A 72 -8.24 -20.05 -1.19
CA THR A 72 -9.26 -19.13 -0.71
C THR A 72 -10.33 -19.87 0.08
N THR A 73 -10.55 -19.47 1.34
CA THR A 73 -11.54 -20.09 2.24
C THR A 73 -12.41 -19.03 2.91
N VAL A 74 -13.69 -19.31 3.09
CA VAL A 74 -14.62 -18.37 3.74
C VAL A 74 -14.75 -18.74 5.22
N THR A 75 -14.33 -17.85 6.11
CA THR A 75 -14.30 -18.10 7.56
C THR A 75 -14.75 -16.87 8.36
N VAL A 76 -14.87 -17.01 9.67
CA VAL A 76 -15.12 -15.88 10.59
C VAL A 76 -13.78 -15.25 10.97
N LEU A 77 -13.77 -13.93 11.19
CA LEU A 77 -12.55 -13.18 11.53
C LEU A 77 -11.80 -13.78 12.73
N GLU A 78 -12.52 -14.11 13.81
CA GLU A 78 -11.95 -14.72 15.01
C GLU A 78 -11.25 -16.05 14.73
N MET A 79 -11.87 -16.88 13.88
CA MET A 79 -11.30 -18.17 13.50
C MET A 79 -10.01 -18.01 12.69
N ALA A 80 -9.98 -17.03 11.78
CA ALA A 80 -8.78 -16.70 11.02
C ALA A 80 -7.65 -16.17 11.92
N GLN A 81 -7.97 -15.30 12.88
CA GLN A 81 -6.99 -14.81 13.87
C GLN A 81 -6.41 -15.94 14.71
N ARG A 82 -7.27 -16.87 15.17
CA ARG A 82 -6.83 -18.04 15.93
C ARG A 82 -5.94 -18.97 15.09
N LEU A 83 -6.27 -19.14 13.81
CA LEU A 83 -5.46 -19.92 12.87
C LEU A 83 -4.08 -19.29 12.66
N ALA A 84 -4.03 -17.96 12.50
CA ALA A 84 -2.80 -17.20 12.36
C ALA A 84 -1.90 -17.39 13.58
N LYS A 85 -2.45 -17.17 14.79
CA LYS A 85 -1.72 -17.40 16.06
C LYS A 85 -1.20 -18.83 16.19
N ARG A 86 -2.02 -19.84 15.86
CA ARG A 86 -1.62 -21.26 15.95
C ARG A 86 -0.45 -21.61 15.05
N ARG A 87 -0.38 -20.98 13.87
CA ARG A 87 0.65 -21.25 12.85
C ARG A 87 1.82 -20.26 12.89
N ASN A 88 1.87 -19.36 13.88
CA ASN A 88 2.84 -18.25 13.95
C ASN A 88 2.85 -17.38 12.67
N LEU A 89 1.68 -17.21 12.06
CA LEU A 89 1.45 -16.34 10.91
C LEU A 89 0.78 -15.06 11.37
N THR A 90 0.87 -14.02 10.55
CA THR A 90 0.13 -12.78 10.73
C THR A 90 -1.01 -12.71 9.73
N LEU A 91 -2.17 -12.24 10.21
CA LEU A 91 -3.34 -11.98 9.38
C LEU A 91 -3.33 -10.52 8.94
N ILE A 92 -3.25 -10.27 7.64
CA ILE A 92 -3.22 -8.92 7.05
C ILE A 92 -4.50 -8.71 6.24
N LYS A 93 -5.10 -7.54 6.38
CA LYS A 93 -6.24 -7.12 5.56
C LYS A 93 -5.72 -6.56 4.23
N VAL A 94 -6.08 -7.18 3.12
CA VAL A 94 -5.61 -6.80 1.77
C VAL A 94 -6.60 -5.86 1.11
N SER A 95 -7.89 -6.14 1.22
CA SER A 95 -8.94 -5.33 0.58
C SER A 95 -10.23 -5.37 1.38
N ASP A 96 -10.98 -4.26 1.34
CA ASP A 96 -12.28 -4.15 2.00
C ASP A 96 -13.37 -5.00 1.32
N PHE A 97 -13.28 -5.16 0.00
CA PHE A 97 -14.26 -5.90 -0.79
C PHE A 97 -13.57 -6.75 -1.86
N GLU A 98 -13.83 -8.06 -1.82
CA GLU A 98 -13.44 -9.01 -2.87
C GLU A 98 -14.43 -8.93 -4.04
N SER A 99 -13.92 -8.85 -5.28
CA SER A 99 -14.74 -8.66 -6.49
C SER A 99 -15.82 -9.74 -6.70
N LYS A 100 -15.60 -10.97 -6.19
CA LYS A 100 -16.52 -12.09 -6.37
C LYS A 100 -17.56 -12.21 -5.25
N THR A 101 -17.16 -12.01 -4.01
CA THR A 101 -18.00 -12.34 -2.84
C THR A 101 -18.44 -11.10 -2.07
N GLN A 102 -17.93 -9.91 -2.42
CA GLN A 102 -18.11 -8.65 -1.72
C GLN A 102 -17.78 -8.73 -0.23
N ARG A 103 -16.88 -9.64 0.16
CA ARG A 103 -16.40 -9.80 1.53
C ARG A 103 -15.03 -9.17 1.69
N PRO A 104 -14.67 -8.72 2.89
CA PRO A 104 -13.29 -8.33 3.18
C PRO A 104 -12.32 -9.49 2.92
N LEU A 105 -11.24 -9.17 2.21
CA LEU A 105 -10.17 -10.10 1.88
C LEU A 105 -9.02 -9.96 2.87
N TYR A 106 -8.70 -11.06 3.52
CA TYR A 106 -7.56 -11.18 4.42
C TYR A 106 -6.58 -12.23 3.90
N LYS A 107 -5.28 -12.01 4.11
CA LYS A 107 -4.18 -12.88 3.71
C LYS A 107 -3.38 -13.30 4.93
N LEU A 108 -3.01 -14.57 4.99
CA LEU A 108 -2.05 -15.08 5.96
C LEU A 108 -0.63 -14.91 5.41
N VAL A 109 0.24 -14.27 6.18
CA VAL A 109 1.61 -13.96 5.78
C VAL A 109 2.59 -14.41 6.86
N ASN A 110 3.75 -14.91 6.46
CA ASN A 110 4.85 -15.22 7.36
C ASN A 110 5.42 -13.93 7.95
N ASN A 111 5.72 -13.92 9.25
CA ASN A 111 6.22 -12.73 9.95
C ASN A 111 7.48 -12.13 9.31
N THR A 112 8.35 -12.96 8.71
CA THR A 112 9.56 -12.52 7.99
C THR A 112 9.26 -11.77 6.69
N ASN A 113 8.16 -12.09 6.03
CA ASN A 113 7.82 -11.53 4.72
C ASN A 113 7.16 -10.16 4.84
N ILE A 114 6.47 -9.89 5.96
CA ILE A 114 5.83 -8.60 6.25
C ILE A 114 6.85 -7.46 6.21
N LEU A 115 8.05 -7.68 6.76
CA LEU A 115 9.13 -6.69 6.75
C LEU A 115 9.69 -6.43 5.35
N LYS A 116 9.51 -7.36 4.41
CA LYS A 116 9.94 -7.21 3.01
C LYS A 116 8.84 -6.54 2.18
N GLU A 117 7.61 -7.03 2.27
CA GLU A 117 6.43 -6.49 1.58
C GLU A 117 6.21 -5.00 1.96
N THR A 118 6.38 -4.62 3.23
CA THR A 118 6.32 -3.20 3.65
C THR A 118 7.38 -2.32 2.97
N LYS A 119 8.57 -2.85 2.68
CA LYS A 119 9.66 -2.12 2.01
C LYS A 119 9.48 -2.07 0.50
N GLU A 120 8.91 -3.12 -0.08
CA GLU A 120 8.65 -3.20 -1.52
C GLU A 120 7.43 -2.35 -1.89
N ASP A 121 6.33 -2.40 -1.11
CA ASP A 121 5.15 -1.57 -1.33
C ASP A 121 5.44 -0.07 -1.19
N THR A 122 6.26 0.33 -0.22
CA THR A 122 6.71 1.74 -0.15
C THR A 122 7.58 2.11 -1.35
N GLN A 123 8.51 1.25 -1.76
CA GLN A 123 9.36 1.55 -2.92
C GLN A 123 8.63 1.53 -4.26
N ASP A 124 7.61 0.70 -4.46
CA ASP A 124 6.92 0.57 -5.74
C ASP A 124 5.76 1.56 -5.87
N ILE A 125 5.08 1.90 -4.78
CA ILE A 125 4.15 3.05 -4.75
C ILE A 125 4.94 4.35 -4.97
N ASP A 126 6.11 4.50 -4.34
CA ASP A 126 6.96 5.68 -4.56
C ASP A 126 7.51 5.70 -6.00
N LYS A 127 7.93 4.58 -6.59
CA LYS A 127 8.44 4.58 -7.98
C LYS A 127 7.34 4.84 -9.02
N ALA A 128 6.12 4.36 -8.82
CA ALA A 128 4.99 4.63 -9.72
C ALA A 128 4.42 6.06 -9.56
N ALA A 129 4.38 6.58 -8.33
CA ALA A 129 3.99 7.97 -8.06
C ALA A 129 5.08 8.98 -8.46
N GLN A 130 6.37 8.64 -8.28
CA GLN A 130 7.49 9.52 -8.67
C GLN A 130 7.75 9.54 -10.18
N LYS A 131 7.41 8.48 -10.92
CA LYS A 131 7.46 8.51 -12.39
C LYS A 131 6.38 9.39 -13.03
N SER A 132 5.27 9.67 -12.34
CA SER A 132 4.11 10.35 -12.94
C SER A 132 3.86 11.77 -12.45
N SER A 133 4.40 12.20 -11.30
CA SER A 133 4.40 13.62 -10.93
C SER A 133 5.47 13.97 -9.92
N LYS A 134 6.54 14.61 -10.38
CA LYS A 134 7.44 15.32 -9.46
C LYS A 134 6.63 16.41 -8.76
N GLY A 135 6.75 16.46 -7.43
CA GLY A 135 5.91 17.29 -6.56
C GLY A 135 5.85 18.77 -6.98
N ALA A 136 4.72 19.42 -6.68
CA ALA A 136 4.46 20.79 -7.10
C ALA A 136 5.29 21.81 -6.28
N LYS A 137 6.02 22.70 -6.95
CA LYS A 137 6.78 23.78 -6.30
C LYS A 137 5.99 25.09 -6.31
N LEU A 138 5.96 25.80 -5.19
CA LEU A 138 5.26 27.07 -5.04
C LEU A 138 6.24 28.26 -5.10
N PHE A 139 5.90 29.27 -5.89
CA PHE A 139 6.60 30.54 -5.99
C PHE A 139 5.69 31.67 -5.56
N TYR A 140 6.25 32.63 -4.82
CA TYR A 140 5.61 33.87 -4.44
C TYR A 140 6.29 35.01 -5.18
N ILE A 141 5.51 35.83 -5.87
CA ILE A 141 5.99 36.97 -6.65
C ILE A 141 5.10 38.17 -6.31
N SER A 142 5.70 39.32 -6.02
CA SER A 142 4.97 40.56 -5.77
C SER A 142 4.86 41.39 -7.05
N ALA A 143 3.83 42.23 -7.15
CA ALA A 143 3.66 43.16 -8.26
C ALA A 143 4.75 44.24 -8.34
N LYS A 144 5.46 44.51 -7.24
CA LYS A 144 6.55 45.51 -7.13
C LYS A 144 7.95 44.95 -7.43
N ILE A 145 8.03 43.74 -7.97
CA ILE A 145 9.30 43.10 -8.31
C ILE A 145 10.05 43.88 -9.40
N THR A 146 11.38 43.91 -9.30
CA THR A 146 12.24 44.51 -10.33
C THR A 146 12.32 43.58 -11.55
N GLU A 147 12.56 44.14 -12.74
CA GLU A 147 12.63 43.36 -13.98
C GLU A 147 13.73 42.28 -13.94
N HIS A 148 14.85 42.59 -13.29
CA HIS A 148 15.95 41.64 -13.10
C HIS A 148 15.58 40.45 -12.21
N ASP A 149 14.93 40.69 -11.06
CA ASP A 149 14.50 39.61 -10.16
C ASP A 149 13.39 38.77 -10.81
N LEU A 150 12.46 39.42 -11.52
CA LEU A 150 11.44 38.73 -12.31
C LEU A 150 12.08 37.76 -13.31
N GLY A 151 13.08 38.21 -14.07
CA GLY A 151 13.82 37.36 -14.99
C GLY A 151 14.48 36.15 -14.30
N THR A 152 15.01 36.34 -13.10
CA THR A 152 15.65 35.26 -12.32
C THR A 152 14.63 34.24 -11.82
N LYS A 153 13.47 34.68 -11.32
CA LYS A 153 12.37 33.79 -10.92
C LYS A 153 11.84 33.00 -12.11
N THR A 154 11.63 33.65 -13.25
CA THR A 154 11.16 33.01 -14.47
C THR A 154 12.14 31.96 -14.99
N LYS A 155 13.45 32.23 -14.98
CA LYS A 155 14.49 31.21 -15.30
C LYS A 155 14.44 30.01 -14.35
N SER A 156 14.17 30.24 -13.06
CA SER A 156 14.02 29.16 -12.08
C SER A 156 12.77 28.31 -12.35
N ILE A 157 11.65 28.96 -12.67
CA ILE A 157 10.39 28.30 -13.08
C ILE A 157 10.64 27.42 -14.31
N MET A 158 11.29 27.97 -15.35
CA MET A 158 11.65 27.24 -16.57
C MET A 158 12.48 25.98 -16.26
N LYS A 159 13.52 26.10 -15.43
CA LYS A 159 14.36 24.96 -15.01
C LYS A 159 13.56 23.87 -14.29
N LEU A 160 12.55 24.23 -13.52
CA LEU A 160 11.70 23.27 -12.82
C LEU A 160 10.72 22.57 -13.76
N LEU A 161 10.15 23.30 -14.72
CA LEU A 161 9.28 22.74 -15.76
C LEU A 161 10.06 21.74 -16.63
N LYS A 162 11.28 22.06 -17.06
CA LYS A 162 12.17 21.14 -17.79
C LYS A 162 12.52 19.88 -16.99
N LYS A 163 12.60 20.00 -15.66
CA LYS A 163 12.79 18.86 -14.77
C LYS A 163 11.50 18.04 -14.57
N GLY A 164 10.35 18.43 -15.14
CA GLY A 164 9.08 17.72 -15.00
C GLY A 164 8.33 18.02 -13.69
N HIS A 165 8.68 19.10 -12.98
CA HIS A 165 7.93 19.53 -11.79
C HIS A 165 6.73 20.39 -12.19
N LYS A 166 5.60 20.19 -11.51
CA LYS A 166 4.48 21.13 -11.56
C LYS A 166 4.86 22.41 -10.80
N VAL A 167 4.49 23.57 -11.31
CA VAL A 167 4.82 24.85 -10.66
C VAL A 167 3.54 25.61 -10.35
N LYS A 168 3.39 26.07 -9.11
CA LYS A 168 2.35 27.00 -8.68
C LYS A 168 2.98 28.37 -8.47
N VAL A 169 2.42 29.42 -9.07
CA VAL A 169 2.89 30.79 -8.92
C VAL A 169 1.78 31.62 -8.30
N ALA A 170 2.04 32.17 -7.12
CA ALA A 170 1.17 33.11 -6.43
C ALA A 170 1.70 34.53 -6.64
N ILE A 171 0.96 35.32 -7.40
CA ILE A 171 1.28 36.72 -7.70
C ILE A 171 0.46 37.62 -6.79
N THR A 172 1.11 38.37 -5.90
CA THR A 172 0.44 39.37 -5.07
C THR A 172 0.28 40.67 -5.85
N MET A 173 -0.97 41.05 -6.09
CA MET A 173 -1.35 42.33 -6.71
C MET A 173 -1.20 43.46 -5.68
N ASP A 174 -0.57 44.56 -6.11
CA ASP A 174 -0.42 45.78 -5.32
C ASP A 174 -0.81 46.98 -6.21
N GLY A 175 -2.13 47.17 -6.37
CA GLY A 175 -2.73 48.15 -7.30
C GLY A 175 -3.21 47.57 -8.63
N ALA A 176 -3.68 48.44 -9.52
CA ALA A 176 -4.42 48.06 -10.73
C ALA A 176 -3.57 47.33 -11.79
N ASP A 177 -2.32 47.76 -12.03
CA ASP A 177 -1.60 47.33 -13.25
C ASP A 177 -0.35 46.48 -13.01
N GLY A 178 0.26 46.54 -11.82
CA GLY A 178 1.58 45.95 -11.58
C GLY A 178 1.62 44.44 -11.75
N GLY A 179 0.65 43.72 -11.20
CA GLY A 179 0.66 42.26 -11.26
C GLY A 179 0.13 41.67 -12.57
N VAL A 180 -0.64 42.43 -13.37
CA VAL A 180 -1.05 42.00 -14.73
C VAL A 180 0.16 41.92 -15.65
N ARG A 181 1.08 42.89 -15.54
CA ARG A 181 2.36 42.88 -16.28
C ARG A 181 3.20 41.65 -15.94
N VAL A 182 3.35 41.37 -14.64
CA VAL A 182 4.11 40.22 -14.13
C VAL A 182 3.49 38.91 -14.58
N GLN A 183 2.16 38.78 -14.49
CA GLN A 183 1.42 37.62 -14.98
C GLN A 183 1.72 37.36 -16.46
N ARG A 184 1.59 38.39 -17.31
CA ARG A 184 1.79 38.25 -18.76
C ARG A 184 3.19 37.75 -19.10
N VAL A 185 4.23 38.33 -18.48
CA VAL A 185 5.62 37.91 -18.69
C VAL A 185 5.83 36.44 -18.30
N ILE A 186 5.26 36.01 -17.16
CA ILE A 186 5.39 34.63 -16.70
C ILE A 186 4.65 33.68 -17.64
N GLU A 187 3.46 34.06 -18.11
CA GLU A 187 2.70 33.25 -19.05
C GLU A 187 3.39 33.10 -20.39
N ASP A 188 3.96 34.17 -20.94
CA ASP A 188 4.64 34.15 -22.24
C ASP A 188 5.86 33.22 -22.21
N VAL A 189 6.61 33.20 -21.10
CA VAL A 189 7.73 32.26 -20.96
C VAL A 189 7.24 30.84 -20.66
N ALA A 190 6.25 30.68 -19.78
CA ALA A 190 5.74 29.37 -19.39
C ALA A 190 4.98 28.64 -20.50
N ARG A 191 4.41 29.37 -21.48
CA ARG A 191 3.75 28.80 -22.66
C ARG A 191 4.69 27.93 -23.51
N ASN A 192 6.00 28.19 -23.47
CA ASN A 192 6.98 27.42 -24.24
C ASN A 192 7.28 26.04 -23.63
N ASP A 193 7.27 25.93 -22.29
CA ASP A 193 7.65 24.71 -21.56
C ASP A 193 6.45 24.00 -20.90
N GLY A 194 5.21 24.50 -21.05
CA GLY A 194 4.05 23.89 -20.40
C GLY A 194 2.68 24.50 -20.68
N SER A 195 1.66 23.80 -20.18
CA SER A 195 0.27 24.25 -20.17
C SER A 195 -0.04 25.02 -18.89
N ILE A 196 -0.72 26.15 -19.02
CA ILE A 196 -1.01 27.08 -17.93
C ILE A 196 -2.49 27.02 -17.61
N LYS A 197 -2.81 26.88 -16.32
CA LYS A 197 -4.16 26.95 -15.78
C LYS A 197 -4.22 28.02 -14.70
N GLN A 198 -5.02 29.06 -14.91
CA GLN A 198 -5.34 30.03 -13.87
C GLN A 198 -6.34 29.42 -12.88
N MET A 199 -6.10 29.57 -11.58
CA MET A 199 -6.98 29.10 -10.52
C MET A 199 -7.67 30.28 -9.84
N PRO A 200 -8.92 30.13 -9.38
CA PRO A 200 -9.59 31.17 -8.61
C PRO A 200 -8.85 31.38 -7.27
N SER A 201 -8.63 32.64 -6.92
CA SER A 201 -7.89 33.03 -5.71
C SER A 201 -8.48 34.31 -5.10
N LYS A 202 -7.98 34.70 -3.92
CA LYS A 202 -8.45 35.88 -3.18
C LYS A 202 -8.23 37.16 -4.01
N LYS A 203 -9.03 38.21 -3.76
CA LYS A 203 -9.08 39.46 -4.55
C LYS A 203 -7.70 40.07 -4.92
N ASN A 204 -6.69 39.93 -4.08
CA ASN A 204 -5.36 40.55 -4.29
C ASN A 204 -4.26 39.55 -4.66
N VAL A 205 -4.59 38.30 -4.95
CA VAL A 205 -3.60 37.28 -5.32
C VAL A 205 -4.09 36.55 -6.55
N ILE A 206 -3.24 36.38 -7.56
CA ILE A 206 -3.51 35.56 -8.74
C ILE A 206 -2.72 34.26 -8.59
N LEU A 207 -3.40 33.12 -8.70
CA LEU A 207 -2.76 31.81 -8.63
C LEU A 207 -2.71 31.15 -10.01
N LEU A 208 -1.49 30.89 -10.49
CA LEU A 208 -1.25 30.17 -11.74
C LEU A 208 -0.71 28.78 -11.42
N LEU A 209 -1.26 27.76 -12.07
CA LEU A 209 -0.75 26.40 -12.06
C LEU A 209 -0.18 26.11 -13.46
N ILE A 210 1.12 25.84 -13.51
CA ILE A 210 1.83 25.48 -14.73
C ILE A 210 2.16 23.99 -14.65
N THR A 211 1.63 23.24 -15.60
CA THR A 211 1.95 21.82 -15.79
C THR A 211 2.93 21.66 -16.94
N PRO A 212 4.06 20.98 -16.74
CA PRO A 212 5.03 20.79 -17.82
C PRO A 212 4.38 19.96 -18.93
N SER A 213 4.51 20.41 -20.18
CA SER A 213 4.23 19.59 -21.34
C SER A 213 5.51 18.82 -21.64
N HIS A 214 5.49 17.50 -21.49
CA HIS A 214 6.59 16.67 -21.96
C HIS A 214 6.65 16.80 -23.48
N ASN A 215 7.45 17.75 -23.98
CA ASN A 215 7.98 17.65 -25.32
C ASN A 215 9.18 16.72 -25.20
N GLU A 216 9.06 15.53 -25.78
CA GLU A 216 10.19 14.62 -26.01
C GLU A 216 11.11 15.26 -27.07
N ASP A 217 11.83 16.32 -26.70
CA ASP A 217 12.80 16.96 -27.59
C ASP A 217 14.19 16.38 -27.32
N VAL A 218 14.50 15.34 -28.12
CA VAL A 218 15.78 15.10 -28.81
C VAL A 218 17.03 15.58 -28.06
N SER A 219 17.76 14.60 -27.52
CA SER A 219 19.18 14.72 -27.20
C SER A 219 19.99 15.17 -28.42
N VAL A 220 20.21 16.48 -28.58
CA VAL A 220 21.31 16.98 -29.41
C VAL A 220 22.53 17.02 -28.52
N ASN A 221 23.34 15.97 -28.62
CA ASN A 221 24.71 15.96 -28.13
C ASN A 221 25.47 17.10 -28.84
N LYS A 222 25.94 18.06 -28.07
CA LYS A 222 26.92 19.05 -28.53
C LYS A 222 28.18 18.85 -27.69
N ASP A 223 28.95 17.83 -28.06
CA ASP A 223 30.38 17.80 -27.75
C ASP A 223 31.07 18.69 -28.78
N GLU A 224 31.18 19.98 -28.49
CA GLU A 224 32.18 20.85 -29.15
C GLU A 224 33.47 20.73 -28.33
N THR A 225 34.38 19.90 -28.81
CA THR A 225 35.77 19.87 -28.36
C THR A 225 36.49 21.04 -29.03
N ASP A 226 36.87 22.02 -28.22
CA ASP A 226 37.75 23.11 -28.61
C ASP A 226 39.14 22.56 -28.98
N ASN A 227 39.47 22.55 -30.27
CA ASN A 227 40.83 22.29 -30.74
C ASN A 227 41.49 23.63 -31.07
N SER A 228 42.30 24.13 -30.13
CA SER A 228 43.15 25.29 -30.30
C SER A 228 44.48 24.87 -30.92
N ASN A 229 44.62 25.02 -32.24
CA ASN A 229 45.93 25.03 -32.91
C ASN A 229 46.35 26.47 -33.16
N ILE A 230 47.10 27.03 -32.21
CA ILE A 230 47.95 28.20 -32.41
C ILE A 230 49.37 27.77 -32.02
N ALA A 231 50.18 27.43 -33.02
CA ALA A 231 51.63 27.34 -32.85
C ALA A 231 52.26 28.35 -33.81
N ASN A 232 52.86 29.36 -33.20
CA ASN A 232 53.42 30.53 -33.85
C ASN A 232 54.69 30.19 -34.63
N ASN A 233 54.82 30.85 -35.77
CA ASN A 233 56.06 31.13 -36.48
C ASN A 233 57.01 31.91 -35.57
N GLU A 234 58.21 31.38 -35.31
CA GLU A 234 59.36 32.19 -34.93
C GLU A 234 60.49 31.99 -35.95
N ARG A 235 60.84 33.13 -36.55
CA ARG A 235 61.95 33.41 -37.43
C ARG A 235 63.14 33.78 -36.53
N GLY A 236 64.27 33.08 -36.65
CA GLY A 236 65.51 33.40 -35.95
C GLY A 236 66.71 32.95 -36.76
N THR A 237 67.41 33.95 -37.31
CA THR A 237 68.75 34.00 -37.93
C THR A 237 69.71 32.85 -37.66
#